data_AF-A0A2D6G893-F1
#
_entry.id   AF-A0A2D6G893-F1
#
_cell.length_a   1.000
_cell.length_b   1.000
_cell.length_c   1.000
_cell.angle_alpha   90.00
_cell.angle_beta   90.00
_cell.angle_gamma   90.00
#
_symmetry.space_group_name_H-M   'P 1'
#
loop_
_entity.id
_entity.type
_entity.pdbx_description
1 polymer ?
#
loop_
_entity_poly.entity_id
_entity_poly.type
_entity_poly.pdbx_seq_one_letter_code
_entity_poly.pdbx_strand_id
1 'polypeptide(L)'
;MRNKLLLISIFVILFTLQTASADIMGLSLDVKQSGIDIDSGNLTVEIYDAASSGNLIYNSTNDFLNNITAGKVDVMLGSGLIPLNLTYGDSYYIEIYVNDNEIDFDGNERKEFQSNIGNVSFSNINVSTSIVPDANVTFNLGSSATYFSNIFVNTINLLTKITTTQIANNAITSALIVTGAVTTSEILNNTITPEDIDSIGWTNLTDYPAACPAGQAITTIGDTITCAAVASGNPDAIALLYNNETENINNSHIANNTIIPINIDTIGWTNLSDYPTACPAGQAVTTIGDTLTCAAVSSGNVDAAALLFNNETSNVNTSHILDRTITRDDIADETINTTLIANNTIIPINIDTIGWTNLTDYPTACPAGQAVTTIGDTITCAAVASGNVDAATLLY
;
A
#
# COMPACT_ATOMS: atom_id res chain seq x y z
N MET A 1 -58.60 57.61 -15.63
CA MET A 1 -58.53 56.13 -15.55
C MET A 1 -58.76 55.75 -14.10
N ARG A 2 -59.99 55.35 -13.81
CA ARG A 2 -60.60 55.23 -12.49
C ARG A 2 -61.31 53.87 -12.51
N ASN A 3 -61.24 53.10 -11.43
CA ASN A 3 -61.88 51.79 -11.23
C ASN A 3 -61.23 50.56 -11.89
N LYS A 4 -60.11 50.08 -11.31
CA LYS A 4 -59.75 48.65 -11.32
C LYS A 4 -59.31 48.19 -9.93
N LEU A 5 -60.09 48.56 -8.93
CA LEU A 5 -60.02 48.01 -7.58
C LEU A 5 -61.34 47.25 -7.36
N LEU A 6 -61.24 46.11 -6.68
CA LEU A 6 -62.29 45.14 -6.30
C LEU A 6 -62.67 44.06 -7.33
N LEU A 7 -62.89 42.86 -6.76
CA LEU A 7 -63.54 41.67 -7.32
C LEU A 7 -62.70 40.57 -7.99
N ILE A 8 -61.50 40.29 -7.50
CA ILE A 8 -60.95 38.92 -7.53
C ILE A 8 -60.24 38.65 -6.20
N SER A 9 -61.01 38.46 -5.13
CA SER A 9 -60.46 37.89 -3.90
C SER A 9 -61.59 37.28 -3.08
N ILE A 10 -61.45 35.98 -2.83
CA ILE A 10 -62.16 35.20 -1.80
C ILE A 10 -63.63 34.88 -2.17
N PHE A 11 -63.79 34.04 -3.19
CA PHE A 11 -64.75 32.93 -3.09
C PHE A 11 -63.95 31.71 -2.62
N VAL A 12 -63.38 31.81 -1.41
CA VAL A 12 -62.96 30.61 -0.68
C VAL A 12 -64.28 29.96 -0.32
N ILE A 13 -64.66 29.00 -1.15
CA ILE A 13 -65.72 28.06 -0.86
C ILE A 13 -65.36 27.48 0.49
N LEU A 14 -66.12 27.89 1.50
CA LEU A 14 -66.20 27.25 2.80
C LEU A 14 -66.80 25.87 2.53
N PHE A 15 -66.02 24.96 1.95
CA PHE A 15 -66.24 23.53 2.10
C PHE A 15 -65.95 23.27 3.57
N THR A 16 -66.95 23.54 4.42
CA THR A 16 -66.99 22.96 5.74
C THR A 16 -66.93 21.47 5.51
N LEU A 17 -65.83 20.86 5.94
CA LEU A 17 -65.65 19.43 6.06
C LEU A 17 -66.86 18.91 6.86
N GLN A 18 -67.90 18.46 6.18
CA GLN A 18 -68.94 17.65 6.81
C GLN A 18 -68.33 16.27 7.00
N THR A 19 -67.47 16.13 7.99
CA THR A 19 -67.15 14.83 8.56
C THR A 19 -68.15 14.61 9.68
N ALA A 20 -69.34 14.17 9.33
CA ALA A 20 -70.19 13.46 10.24
C ALA A 20 -70.35 12.06 9.64
N SER A 21 -69.51 11.12 10.07
CA SER A 21 -69.94 9.72 10.10
C SER A 21 -71.03 9.66 11.17
N ALA A 22 -72.24 10.07 10.80
CA ALA A 22 -73.38 9.90 11.66
C ALA A 22 -73.73 8.42 11.61
N ASP A 23 -73.68 7.76 12.77
CA ASP A 23 -74.28 6.45 12.87
C ASP A 23 -75.80 6.59 12.70
N ILE A 24 -76.46 5.57 12.15
CA ILE A 24 -77.90 5.56 11.95
C ILE A 24 -78.51 4.31 12.56
N MET A 25 -79.53 4.48 13.40
CA MET A 25 -80.26 3.36 14.03
C MET A 25 -81.74 3.49 13.72
N GLY A 26 -82.34 2.45 13.14
CA GLY A 26 -83.78 2.39 12.95
C GLY A 26 -84.50 2.13 14.28
N LEU A 27 -85.54 2.90 14.55
CA LEU A 27 -86.43 2.72 15.69
C LEU A 27 -87.87 2.67 15.19
N SER A 28 -88.54 1.54 15.44
CA SER A 28 -89.95 1.35 15.12
C SER A 28 -90.71 0.98 16.38
N LEU A 29 -91.85 1.65 16.61
CA LEU A 29 -92.66 1.52 17.82
C LEU A 29 -94.14 1.56 17.50
N ASP A 30 -94.91 0.88 18.36
CA ASP A 30 -96.36 0.99 18.47
C ASP A 30 -96.70 1.74 19.76
N VAL A 31 -97.15 2.99 19.62
CA VAL A 31 -97.45 3.90 20.73
C VAL A 31 -98.94 3.92 21.01
N LYS A 32 -99.31 3.50 22.22
CA LYS A 32 -100.69 3.47 22.70
C LYS A 32 -100.83 4.20 24.02
N GLN A 33 -101.93 4.93 24.19
CA GLN A 33 -102.34 5.49 25.47
C GLN A 33 -103.61 4.76 25.93
N SER A 34 -103.55 4.12 27.10
CA SER A 34 -104.66 3.32 27.64
C SER A 34 -105.17 2.24 26.67
N GLY A 35 -104.27 1.66 25.87
CA GLY A 35 -104.57 0.62 24.89
C GLY A 35 -105.09 1.11 23.53
N ILE A 36 -105.24 2.42 23.32
CA ILE A 36 -105.69 3.04 22.07
C ILE A 36 -104.49 3.70 21.37
N ASP A 37 -104.39 3.54 20.05
CA ASP A 37 -103.36 4.18 19.24
C ASP A 37 -103.50 5.71 19.31
N ILE A 38 -102.38 6.41 19.47
CA ILE A 38 -102.36 7.88 19.50
C ILE A 38 -102.45 8.40 18.05
N ASP A 39 -103.43 9.24 17.73
CA ASP A 39 -103.64 9.75 16.36
C ASP A 39 -102.40 10.46 15.79
N SER A 40 -101.80 11.36 16.58
CA SER A 40 -100.53 12.03 16.27
C SER A 40 -99.79 12.55 17.51
N GLY A 41 -98.49 12.83 17.36
CA GLY A 41 -97.67 13.34 18.45
C GLY A 41 -96.19 13.47 18.11
N ASN A 42 -95.45 14.10 19.03
CA ASN A 42 -94.00 14.23 18.97
C ASN A 42 -93.33 13.04 19.64
N LEU A 43 -92.19 12.62 19.10
CA LEU A 43 -91.31 11.64 19.70
C LEU A 43 -90.02 12.32 20.12
N THR A 44 -89.57 12.09 21.35
CA THR A 44 -88.20 12.41 21.77
C THR A 44 -87.53 11.13 22.23
N VAL A 45 -86.31 10.91 21.77
CA VAL A 45 -85.46 9.79 22.13
C VAL A 45 -84.19 10.34 22.75
N GLU A 46 -83.90 9.86 23.94
CA GLU A 46 -82.67 10.15 24.66
C GLU A 46 -81.87 8.86 24.86
N ILE A 47 -80.56 8.92 24.64
CA ILE A 47 -79.66 7.77 24.86
C ILE A 47 -78.59 8.16 25.86
N TYR A 48 -78.35 7.29 26.83
CA TYR A 48 -77.41 7.46 27.93
C TYR A 48 -76.38 6.34 27.97
N ASP A 49 -75.21 6.62 28.56
CA ASP A 49 -74.12 5.65 28.77
C ASP A 49 -74.26 4.81 30.07
N ALA A 50 -75.27 5.07 30.91
CA ALA A 50 -75.51 4.32 32.13
C ALA A 50 -77.00 4.23 32.50
N ALA A 51 -77.36 3.16 33.24
CA ALA A 51 -78.72 2.86 33.69
C ALA A 51 -79.33 3.95 34.57
N SER A 52 -78.50 4.65 35.36
CA SER A 52 -78.90 5.80 36.18
C SER A 52 -77.74 6.79 36.23
N SER A 53 -78.07 8.10 36.25
CA SER A 53 -77.09 9.19 36.32
C SER A 53 -76.02 9.22 35.21
N GLY A 54 -76.25 8.53 34.08
CA GLY A 54 -75.35 8.53 32.93
C GLY A 54 -75.32 9.85 32.16
N ASN A 55 -74.29 10.03 31.32
CA ASN A 55 -74.19 11.15 30.39
C ASN A 55 -75.18 10.96 29.23
N LEU A 56 -75.81 12.05 28.82
CA LEU A 56 -76.67 12.09 27.64
C LEU A 56 -75.80 12.08 26.37
N ILE A 57 -75.88 11.01 25.59
CA ILE A 57 -75.11 10.77 24.36
C ILE A 57 -75.86 11.28 23.13
N TYR A 58 -77.19 11.16 23.12
CA TYR A 58 -78.03 11.58 22.02
C TYR A 58 -79.36 12.12 22.54
N ASN A 59 -79.85 13.19 21.92
CA ASN A 59 -81.13 13.80 22.25
C ASN A 59 -81.84 14.26 20.97
N SER A 60 -83.01 13.68 20.70
CA SER A 60 -83.77 13.96 19.49
C SER A 60 -84.90 14.98 19.67
N THR A 61 -84.88 15.83 20.71
CA THR A 61 -85.99 16.73 21.09
C THR A 61 -86.55 17.53 19.91
N ASN A 62 -85.69 17.92 18.96
CA ASN A 62 -86.08 18.73 17.80
C ASN A 62 -86.13 17.95 16.46
N ASP A 63 -85.87 16.65 16.48
CA ASP A 63 -85.69 15.85 15.26
C ASP A 63 -86.98 15.16 14.79
N PHE A 64 -87.85 14.74 15.71
CA PHE A 64 -89.02 13.89 15.40
C PHE A 64 -90.36 14.53 15.79
N LEU A 65 -90.58 15.76 15.33
CA LEU A 65 -91.82 16.52 15.56
C LEU A 65 -92.96 16.00 14.67
N ASN A 66 -94.11 15.67 15.27
CA ASN A 66 -95.28 15.06 14.62
C ASN A 66 -94.98 13.74 13.88
N ASN A 67 -93.99 12.97 14.35
CA ASN A 67 -93.60 11.70 13.72
C ASN A 67 -94.49 10.51 14.09
N ILE A 68 -95.36 10.64 15.09
CA ILE A 68 -96.34 9.60 15.42
C ILE A 68 -97.55 9.77 14.49
N THR A 69 -97.97 8.70 13.81
CA THR A 69 -99.19 8.69 12.99
C THR A 69 -99.98 7.40 13.25
N ALA A 70 -101.20 7.51 13.77
CA ALA A 70 -102.06 6.37 14.13
C ALA A 70 -101.33 5.33 15.01
N GLY A 71 -100.62 5.82 16.02
CA GLY A 71 -99.85 5.02 16.97
C GLY A 71 -98.58 4.40 16.40
N LYS A 72 -98.23 4.65 15.13
CA LYS A 72 -97.03 4.08 14.52
C LYS A 72 -95.89 5.09 14.49
N VAL A 73 -94.69 4.59 14.77
CA VAL A 73 -93.42 5.31 14.65
C VAL A 73 -92.47 4.48 13.81
N ASP A 74 -91.82 5.14 12.86
CA ASP A 74 -90.68 4.61 12.10
C ASP A 74 -89.72 5.78 11.87
N VAL A 75 -88.64 5.82 12.66
CA VAL A 75 -87.66 6.90 12.63
C VAL A 75 -86.25 6.34 12.56
N MET A 76 -85.34 7.15 12.05
CA MET A 76 -83.93 6.84 11.98
C MET A 76 -83.16 7.78 12.91
N LEU A 77 -82.73 7.26 14.05
CA LEU A 77 -81.93 8.00 15.02
C LEU A 77 -80.60 8.39 14.37
N GLY A 78 -80.13 9.61 14.65
CA GLY A 78 -78.91 10.17 14.07
C GLY A 78 -79.08 10.81 12.69
N SER A 79 -80.27 10.73 12.06
CA SER A 79 -80.55 11.42 10.78
C SER A 79 -80.97 12.89 10.96
N GLY A 80 -81.08 13.36 12.20
CA GLY A 80 -81.55 14.70 12.56
C GLY A 80 -80.45 15.75 12.63
N LEU A 81 -80.67 16.78 13.45
CA LEU A 81 -79.70 17.85 13.70
C LEU A 81 -78.56 17.40 14.62
N ILE A 82 -78.82 16.39 15.46
CA ILE A 82 -77.83 15.82 16.36
C ILE A 82 -77.33 14.49 15.77
N PRO A 83 -76.03 14.34 15.48
CA PRO A 83 -75.49 13.06 15.03
C PRO A 83 -75.50 12.04 16.18
N LEU A 84 -75.81 10.80 15.85
CA LEU A 84 -75.68 9.68 16.78
C LEU A 84 -74.23 9.19 16.74
N ASN A 85 -73.59 9.15 17.91
CA ASN A 85 -72.21 8.71 18.09
C ASN A 85 -72.17 7.61 19.15
N LEU A 86 -72.28 6.36 18.73
CA LEU A 86 -72.18 5.22 19.63
C LEU A 86 -70.85 4.48 19.41
N THR A 87 -70.55 3.56 20.32
CA THR A 87 -69.46 2.60 20.17
C THR A 87 -70.07 1.22 19.93
N TYR A 88 -69.66 0.57 18.84
CA TYR A 88 -70.18 -0.75 18.47
C TYR A 88 -69.88 -1.77 19.57
N GLY A 89 -70.92 -2.48 20.04
CA GLY A 89 -70.80 -3.49 21.08
C GLY A 89 -70.89 -2.96 22.52
N ASP A 90 -70.88 -1.65 22.74
CA ASP A 90 -71.10 -1.08 24.07
C ASP A 90 -72.60 -1.08 24.42
N SER A 91 -72.90 -1.13 25.72
CA SER A 91 -74.28 -1.09 26.25
C SER A 91 -74.69 0.35 26.55
N TYR A 92 -75.86 0.74 26.07
CA TYR A 92 -76.46 2.06 26.23
C TYR A 92 -77.89 1.92 26.73
N TYR A 93 -78.46 3.04 27.14
CA TYR A 93 -79.76 3.08 27.79
C TYR A 93 -80.64 4.12 27.08
N ILE A 94 -81.78 3.69 26.55
CA ILE A 94 -82.72 4.53 25.81
C ILE A 94 -83.90 4.93 26.70
N GLU A 95 -84.24 6.21 26.66
CA GLU A 95 -85.48 6.79 27.19
C GLU A 95 -86.29 7.34 26.01
N ILE A 96 -87.61 7.18 26.07
CA ILE A 96 -88.51 7.60 25.00
C ILE A 96 -89.62 8.43 25.61
N TYR A 97 -89.85 9.60 25.04
CA TYR A 97 -90.91 10.52 25.42
C TYR A 97 -91.90 10.70 24.28
N VAL A 98 -93.18 10.71 24.62
CA VAL A 98 -94.30 10.99 23.72
C VAL A 98 -95.03 12.22 24.24
N ASN A 99 -95.02 13.29 23.46
CA ASN A 99 -95.59 14.59 23.87
C ASN A 99 -95.10 15.01 25.27
N ASP A 100 -93.78 14.96 25.49
CA ASP A 100 -93.09 15.29 26.75
C ASP A 100 -93.40 14.36 27.95
N ASN A 101 -94.14 13.26 27.73
CA ASN A 101 -94.37 12.24 28.75
C ASN A 101 -93.45 11.04 28.51
N GLU A 102 -92.70 10.65 29.52
CA GLU A 102 -91.83 9.48 29.49
C GLU A 102 -92.64 8.18 29.36
N ILE A 103 -92.17 7.26 28.53
CA ILE A 103 -92.68 5.89 28.45
C ILE A 103 -91.99 5.05 29.53
N ASP A 104 -92.77 4.52 30.47
CA ASP A 104 -92.28 3.59 31.50
C ASP A 104 -92.10 2.17 30.92
N PHE A 105 -90.90 1.60 31.10
CA PHE A 105 -90.54 0.24 30.67
C PHE A 105 -90.63 -0.76 31.84
N ASP A 106 -91.85 -0.99 32.33
CA ASP A 106 -92.16 -1.95 33.41
C ASP A 106 -91.43 -1.65 34.73
N GLY A 107 -91.29 -0.37 35.08
CA GLY A 107 -90.66 0.07 36.33
C GLY A 107 -89.14 0.22 36.27
N ASN A 108 -88.53 0.05 35.09
CA ASN A 108 -87.16 0.51 34.83
C ASN A 108 -87.23 1.87 34.14
N GLU A 109 -86.49 2.85 34.67
CA GLU A 109 -86.42 4.20 34.10
C GLU A 109 -85.83 4.18 32.68
N ARG A 110 -84.87 3.27 32.38
CA ARG A 110 -84.24 3.19 31.05
C ARG A 110 -84.20 1.79 30.49
N LYS A 111 -84.37 1.67 29.18
CA LYS A 111 -84.22 0.39 28.49
C LYS A 111 -82.78 0.19 27.99
N GLU A 112 -82.13 -0.86 28.45
CA GLU A 112 -80.79 -1.22 27.96
C GLU A 112 -80.85 -1.80 26.54
N PHE A 113 -79.89 -1.41 25.70
CA PHE A 113 -79.60 -2.04 24.41
C PHE A 113 -78.09 -2.05 24.13
N GLN A 114 -77.63 -3.01 23.34
CA GLN A 114 -76.25 -3.03 22.84
C GLN A 114 -76.20 -2.36 21.46
N SER A 115 -75.27 -1.42 21.27
CA SER A 115 -75.14 -0.73 19.99
C SER A 115 -74.66 -1.69 18.90
N ASN A 116 -75.41 -1.80 17.82
CA ASN A 116 -75.04 -2.51 16.59
C ASN A 116 -74.39 -1.60 15.53
N ILE A 117 -74.18 -0.33 15.88
CA ILE A 117 -73.60 0.73 15.06
C ILE A 117 -72.47 1.41 15.82
N GLY A 118 -71.74 2.33 15.19
CA GLY A 118 -70.72 3.10 15.87
C GLY A 118 -69.30 2.65 15.65
N ASN A 119 -68.41 3.39 16.30
CA ASN A 119 -66.98 3.14 16.23
C ASN A 119 -66.65 1.80 16.89
N VAL A 120 -65.82 1.00 16.23
CA VAL A 120 -65.29 -0.24 16.82
C VAL A 120 -64.02 0.11 17.59
N SER A 121 -64.06 0.01 18.92
CA SER A 121 -62.90 0.21 19.77
C SER A 121 -62.06 -1.06 19.88
N PHE A 122 -60.77 -0.93 20.23
CA PHE A 122 -59.89 -2.10 20.43
C PHE A 122 -60.36 -3.04 21.53
N SER A 123 -61.07 -2.54 22.57
CA SER A 123 -61.67 -3.40 23.60
C SER A 123 -62.75 -4.32 23.04
N ASN A 124 -63.36 -3.93 21.92
CA ASN A 124 -64.48 -4.61 21.30
C ASN A 124 -64.01 -5.51 20.14
N ILE A 125 -62.69 -5.51 19.85
CA ILE A 125 -62.05 -6.41 18.91
C ILE A 125 -61.30 -7.49 19.70
N ASN A 126 -61.89 -8.67 19.82
CA ASN A 126 -61.20 -9.82 20.41
C ASN A 126 -60.29 -10.49 19.38
N VAL A 127 -59.01 -10.10 19.37
CA VAL A 127 -57.93 -10.81 18.63
C VAL A 127 -57.23 -11.80 19.55
N SER A 128 -57.94 -12.86 19.95
CA SER A 128 -57.48 -13.81 20.98
C SER A 128 -56.21 -14.59 20.65
N THR A 129 -55.82 -14.67 19.38
CA THR A 129 -54.68 -15.51 18.95
C THR A 129 -53.78 -14.85 17.92
N SER A 130 -54.35 -14.16 16.93
CA SER A 130 -53.58 -13.56 15.84
C SER A 130 -54.50 -12.69 14.96
N ILE A 131 -53.95 -11.63 14.38
CA ILE A 131 -54.56 -10.94 13.23
C ILE A 131 -54.31 -11.67 11.90
N VAL A 132 -53.47 -12.70 11.94
CA VAL A 132 -53.07 -13.55 10.81
C VAL A 132 -53.74 -14.91 10.95
N PRO A 133 -54.34 -15.48 9.88
CA PRO A 133 -55.07 -16.75 9.96
C PRO A 133 -54.26 -17.90 10.56
N ASP A 134 -54.95 -18.79 11.28
CA ASP A 134 -54.39 -19.98 11.95
C ASP A 134 -53.82 -21.03 10.98
N ALA A 135 -54.12 -20.89 9.69
CA ALA A 135 -53.59 -21.75 8.64
C ALA A 135 -52.22 -21.23 8.19
N ASN A 136 -51.24 -22.13 8.13
CA ASN A 136 -49.87 -21.87 7.65
C ASN A 136 -49.85 -21.64 6.12
N VAL A 137 -50.50 -20.57 5.69
CA VAL A 137 -50.50 -20.06 4.32
C VAL A 137 -49.71 -18.77 4.34
N THR A 138 -48.87 -18.55 3.34
CA THR A 138 -48.07 -17.33 3.22
C THR A 138 -49.00 -16.11 3.08
N PHE A 139 -49.18 -15.37 4.17
CA PHE A 139 -49.90 -14.09 4.16
C PHE A 139 -48.91 -12.94 4.31
N ASN A 140 -49.00 -11.97 3.41
CA ASN A 140 -48.25 -10.73 3.52
C ASN A 140 -48.97 -9.81 4.52
N LEU A 141 -48.24 -9.26 5.49
CA LEU A 141 -48.72 -8.20 6.38
C LEU A 141 -48.69 -6.83 5.66
N GLY A 142 -49.39 -6.75 4.53
CA GLY A 142 -49.43 -5.60 3.64
C GLY A 142 -49.30 -5.97 2.16
N SER A 143 -49.14 -4.94 1.33
CA SER A 143 -48.96 -4.99 -0.11
C SER A 143 -47.98 -3.88 -0.55
N SER A 144 -47.66 -3.82 -1.85
CA SER A 144 -46.90 -2.68 -2.39
C SER A 144 -47.64 -1.34 -2.30
N ALA A 145 -48.98 -1.37 -2.18
CA ALA A 145 -49.81 -0.17 -2.05
C ALA A 145 -50.09 0.23 -0.59
N THR A 146 -50.07 -0.74 0.33
CA THR A 146 -50.42 -0.56 1.74
C THR A 146 -49.48 -1.35 2.62
N TYR A 147 -48.60 -0.66 3.34
CA TYR A 147 -47.59 -1.28 4.18
C TYR A 147 -47.42 -0.51 5.48
N PHE A 148 -46.90 -1.20 6.49
CA PHE A 148 -46.55 -0.56 7.75
C PHE A 148 -45.31 0.30 7.56
N SER A 149 -45.38 1.57 7.94
CA SER A 149 -44.19 2.44 7.94
C SER A 149 -43.18 2.01 9.00
N ASN A 150 -43.65 1.56 10.17
CA ASN A 150 -42.82 1.07 11.26
C ASN A 150 -43.48 -0.17 11.87
N ILE A 151 -42.68 -1.18 12.18
CA ILE A 151 -43.09 -2.38 12.90
C ILE A 151 -42.20 -2.50 14.13
N PHE A 152 -42.79 -2.35 15.32
CA PHE A 152 -42.09 -2.53 16.59
C PHE A 152 -42.31 -3.96 17.08
N VAL A 153 -41.27 -4.78 17.03
CA VAL A 153 -41.31 -6.19 17.43
C VAL A 153 -40.05 -6.52 18.22
N ASN A 154 -40.19 -7.33 19.26
CA ASN A 154 -39.05 -7.76 20.07
C ASN A 154 -38.20 -8.80 19.33
N THR A 155 -38.84 -9.69 18.57
CA THR A 155 -38.16 -10.75 17.83
C THR A 155 -38.90 -11.04 16.54
N ILE A 156 -38.16 -11.20 15.44
CA ILE A 156 -38.66 -11.66 14.15
C ILE A 156 -38.02 -13.02 13.87
N ASN A 157 -38.84 -14.07 13.78
CA ASN A 157 -38.40 -15.37 13.30
C ASN A 157 -38.61 -15.43 11.78
N LEU A 158 -37.52 -15.55 11.03
CA LEU A 158 -37.57 -15.65 9.58
C LEU A 158 -37.42 -17.12 9.16
N LEU A 159 -38.42 -17.64 8.44
CA LEU A 159 -38.39 -19.01 7.92
C LEU A 159 -37.45 -19.16 6.71
N THR A 160 -37.15 -18.05 6.03
CA THR A 160 -36.28 -18.01 4.86
C THR A 160 -35.14 -17.03 5.05
N LYS A 161 -34.03 -17.28 4.36
CA LYS A 161 -32.87 -16.40 4.36
C LYS A 161 -33.24 -15.02 3.81
N ILE A 162 -32.74 -13.96 4.43
CA ILE A 162 -32.82 -12.59 3.89
C ILE A 162 -31.90 -12.49 2.67
N THR A 163 -32.43 -12.03 1.54
CA THR A 163 -31.67 -11.74 0.32
C THR A 163 -31.35 -10.25 0.19
N THR A 164 -30.41 -9.91 -0.69
CA THR A 164 -30.01 -8.51 -0.92
C THR A 164 -31.14 -7.64 -1.46
N THR A 165 -32.14 -8.20 -2.13
CA THR A 165 -33.31 -7.44 -2.61
C THR A 165 -34.23 -6.99 -1.48
N GLN A 166 -34.13 -7.61 -0.30
CA GLN A 166 -34.95 -7.30 0.87
C GLN A 166 -34.28 -6.27 1.80
N ILE A 167 -33.00 -5.96 1.56
CA ILE A 167 -32.22 -4.99 2.34
C ILE A 167 -31.91 -3.83 1.42
N ALA A 168 -32.43 -2.64 1.72
CA ALA A 168 -32.08 -1.46 0.93
C ALA A 168 -30.58 -1.15 1.05
N ASN A 169 -29.99 -0.55 0.02
CA ASN A 169 -28.60 -0.12 0.06
C ASN A 169 -28.36 0.79 1.27
N ASN A 170 -27.29 0.53 2.02
CA ASN A 170 -26.93 1.22 3.26
C ASN A 170 -27.96 1.10 4.40
N ALA A 171 -28.92 0.16 4.33
CA ALA A 171 -29.88 -0.04 5.43
C ALA A 171 -29.21 -0.56 6.70
N ILE A 172 -28.17 -1.38 6.57
CA ILE A 172 -27.35 -1.84 7.69
C ILE A 172 -26.11 -0.96 7.76
N THR A 173 -26.05 -0.08 8.75
CA THR A 173 -24.90 0.81 9.01
C THR A 173 -24.15 0.37 10.27
N SER A 174 -22.94 0.88 10.48
CA SER A 174 -22.17 0.60 11.70
C SER A 174 -22.90 1.00 12.99
N ALA A 175 -23.81 1.98 12.96
CA ALA A 175 -24.62 2.35 14.12
C ALA A 175 -25.64 1.26 14.52
N LEU A 176 -25.99 0.38 13.58
CA LEU A 176 -26.93 -0.73 13.80
C LEU A 176 -26.22 -2.05 14.13
N ILE A 177 -24.89 -2.11 13.98
CA ILE A 177 -24.07 -3.27 14.32
C ILE A 177 -23.27 -2.92 15.59
N VAL A 178 -23.67 -3.48 16.72
CA VAL A 178 -22.94 -3.27 17.98
C VAL A 178 -21.53 -3.87 17.86
N THR A 179 -20.53 -3.28 18.50
CA THR A 179 -19.16 -3.80 18.53
C THR A 179 -19.14 -5.26 19.00
N GLY A 180 -18.51 -6.14 18.21
CA GLY A 180 -18.44 -7.57 18.50
C GLY A 180 -19.71 -8.36 18.15
N ALA A 181 -20.73 -7.73 17.56
CA ALA A 181 -21.93 -8.43 17.10
C ALA A 181 -21.70 -9.34 15.89
N VAL A 182 -20.60 -9.13 15.16
CA VAL A 182 -20.14 -10.02 14.08
C VAL A 182 -18.80 -10.61 14.50
N THR A 183 -18.80 -11.92 14.70
CA THR A 183 -17.67 -12.74 15.16
C THR A 183 -17.20 -13.65 14.02
N THR A 184 -16.03 -14.27 14.19
CA THR A 184 -15.46 -15.19 13.20
C THR A 184 -16.32 -16.43 12.95
N SER A 185 -17.17 -16.84 13.89
CA SER A 185 -18.11 -17.95 13.68
C SER A 185 -19.27 -17.61 12.75
N GLU A 186 -19.58 -16.32 12.56
CA GLU A 186 -20.67 -15.85 11.72
C GLU A 186 -20.21 -15.52 10.30
N ILE A 187 -18.89 -15.42 10.10
CA ILE A 187 -18.26 -15.21 8.80
C ILE A 187 -17.74 -16.57 8.32
N LEU A 188 -18.30 -17.05 7.21
CA LEU A 188 -17.82 -18.29 6.62
C LEU A 188 -16.40 -18.09 6.04
N ASN A 189 -15.54 -19.10 6.20
CA ASN A 189 -14.18 -19.04 5.65
C ASN A 189 -14.19 -18.72 4.15
N ASN A 190 -13.30 -17.83 3.73
CA ASN A 190 -13.13 -17.38 2.35
C ASN A 190 -14.33 -16.61 1.75
N THR A 191 -15.31 -16.16 2.54
CA THR A 191 -16.40 -15.32 1.99
C THR A 191 -16.09 -13.84 1.98
N ILE A 192 -15.04 -13.40 2.67
CA ILE A 192 -14.51 -12.05 2.56
C ILE A 192 -13.36 -12.11 1.57
N THR A 193 -13.55 -11.53 0.38
CA THR A 193 -12.53 -11.44 -0.67
C THR A 193 -11.85 -10.07 -0.64
N PRO A 194 -10.71 -9.88 -1.35
CA PRO A 194 -10.06 -8.57 -1.41
C PRO A 194 -10.98 -7.46 -1.93
N GLU A 195 -11.96 -7.78 -2.77
CA GLU A 195 -12.96 -6.83 -3.28
C GLU A 195 -13.95 -6.35 -2.20
N ASP A 196 -14.14 -7.13 -1.13
CA ASP A 196 -15.01 -6.77 -0.01
C ASP A 196 -14.35 -5.77 0.96
N ILE A 197 -13.04 -5.58 0.84
CA ILE A 197 -12.26 -4.72 1.72
C ILE A 197 -11.64 -3.59 0.92
N ASP A 198 -12.25 -2.40 1.00
CA ASP A 198 -11.66 -1.19 0.46
C ASP A 198 -10.34 -0.89 1.18
N SER A 199 -9.22 -1.22 0.52
CA SER A 199 -7.83 -0.89 0.87
C SER A 199 -7.52 -0.91 2.38
N ILE A 200 -7.02 -2.04 2.88
CA ILE A 200 -6.41 -2.07 4.21
C ILE A 200 -5.09 -1.29 4.14
N GLY A 201 -5.10 -0.05 4.63
CA GLY A 201 -3.86 0.67 4.89
C GLY A 201 -3.03 -0.06 5.96
N TRP A 202 -1.70 -0.16 5.77
CA TRP A 202 -0.78 -0.78 6.73
C TRP A 202 -0.92 -0.24 8.17
N THR A 203 -1.40 0.99 8.31
CA THR A 203 -1.69 1.63 9.61
C THR A 203 -2.85 1.00 10.38
N ASN A 204 -3.72 0.25 9.70
CA ASN A 204 -4.88 -0.43 10.30
C ASN A 204 -4.55 -1.85 10.77
N LEU A 205 -3.33 -2.34 10.52
CA LEU A 205 -2.84 -3.62 11.02
C LEU A 205 -2.23 -3.41 12.41
N THR A 206 -3.04 -3.62 13.46
CA THR A 206 -2.61 -3.37 14.86
C THR A 206 -1.71 -4.45 15.43
N ASP A 207 -1.64 -5.62 14.77
CA ASP A 207 -0.91 -6.81 15.24
C ASP A 207 0.17 -7.29 14.24
N TYR A 208 0.52 -6.47 13.25
CA TYR A 208 1.67 -6.80 12.41
C TYR A 208 2.96 -6.61 13.22
N PRO A 209 3.91 -7.55 13.19
CA PRO A 209 5.12 -7.45 14.00
C PRO A 209 5.88 -6.15 13.72
N ALA A 210 6.39 -5.55 14.79
CA ALA A 210 7.20 -4.33 14.73
C ALA A 210 8.32 -4.49 13.70
N ALA A 211 8.60 -3.43 12.94
CA ALA A 211 9.65 -3.43 11.92
C ALA A 211 10.96 -4.02 12.46
N CYS A 212 11.75 -4.65 11.56
CA CYS A 212 13.03 -5.21 11.95
C CYS A 212 13.91 -4.15 12.65
N PRO A 213 14.62 -4.51 13.74
CA PRO A 213 15.58 -3.61 14.38
C PRO A 213 16.60 -3.07 13.38
N ALA A 214 17.14 -1.88 13.65
CA ALA A 214 18.17 -1.27 12.81
C ALA A 214 19.33 -2.24 12.53
N GLY A 215 19.73 -2.36 11.26
CA GLY A 215 20.76 -3.31 10.81
C GLY A 215 20.24 -4.70 10.45
N GLN A 216 18.92 -4.92 10.48
CA GLN A 216 18.28 -6.15 10.00
C GLN A 216 17.31 -5.85 8.84
N ALA A 217 17.17 -6.81 7.92
CA ALA A 217 16.22 -6.77 6.81
C ALA A 217 15.18 -7.89 6.94
N ILE A 218 13.97 -7.64 6.42
CA ILE A 218 12.92 -8.66 6.33
C ILE A 218 13.34 -9.68 5.27
N THR A 219 13.48 -10.94 5.66
CA THR A 219 13.80 -12.04 4.75
C THR A 219 12.59 -12.89 4.36
N THR A 220 11.48 -12.74 5.07
CA THR A 220 10.24 -13.48 4.78
C THR A 220 9.04 -12.67 5.28
N ILE A 221 8.00 -12.58 4.45
CA ILE A 221 6.72 -11.95 4.78
C ILE A 221 5.70 -13.08 5.01
N GLY A 222 5.06 -13.08 6.18
CA GLY A 222 4.01 -14.00 6.62
C GLY A 222 3.32 -13.47 7.88
N ASP A 223 2.59 -14.30 8.64
CA ASP A 223 1.96 -13.90 9.91
C ASP A 223 2.98 -13.41 10.95
N THR A 224 4.24 -13.81 10.80
CA THR A 224 5.39 -13.25 11.52
C THR A 224 6.45 -12.87 10.49
N ILE A 225 6.98 -11.64 10.57
CA ILE A 225 8.12 -11.23 9.76
C ILE A 225 9.39 -11.89 10.32
N THR A 226 10.22 -12.43 9.43
CA THR A 226 11.54 -12.92 9.80
C THR A 226 12.57 -11.85 9.48
N CYS A 227 13.36 -11.44 10.47
CA CYS A 227 14.43 -10.46 10.31
C CYS A 227 15.80 -11.15 10.34
N ALA A 228 16.69 -10.80 9.41
CA ALA A 228 18.07 -11.25 9.42
C ALA A 228 19.03 -10.04 9.43
N ALA A 229 20.16 -10.19 10.11
CA ALA A 229 21.21 -9.18 10.07
C ALA A 229 21.67 -8.96 8.63
N VAL A 230 21.72 -7.69 8.21
CA VAL A 230 22.39 -7.32 6.97
C VAL A 230 23.88 -7.52 7.23
N ALA A 231 24.45 -8.60 6.67
CA ALA A 231 25.83 -9.00 6.95
C ALA A 231 26.80 -7.89 6.56
N SER A 232 27.37 -7.20 7.54
CA SER A 232 28.49 -6.28 7.34
C SER A 232 29.78 -7.10 7.23
N GLY A 233 30.12 -7.52 6.02
CA GLY A 233 31.39 -8.21 5.77
C GLY A 233 31.35 -9.38 4.80
N ASN A 234 30.20 -9.68 4.18
CA ASN A 234 30.18 -10.55 3.01
C ASN A 234 30.22 -9.66 1.75
N PRO A 235 31.13 -9.85 0.78
CA PRO A 235 31.01 -9.20 -0.53
C PRO A 235 29.67 -9.50 -1.23
N ASP A 236 28.95 -10.54 -0.81
CA ASP A 236 27.55 -10.78 -1.21
C ASP A 236 26.52 -9.91 -0.47
N ALA A 237 26.92 -8.93 0.35
CA ALA A 237 25.99 -7.98 0.96
C ALA A 237 25.36 -7.01 -0.05
N ILE A 238 25.84 -7.00 -1.31
CA ILE A 238 25.14 -6.41 -2.46
C ILE A 238 24.00 -7.32 -2.98
N ALA A 239 23.85 -8.55 -2.47
CA ALA A 239 22.74 -9.45 -2.83
C ALA A 239 21.43 -9.20 -2.06
N LEU A 240 21.36 -8.15 -1.22
CA LEU A 240 20.13 -7.78 -0.49
C LEU A 240 19.34 -6.64 -1.14
N LEU A 241 19.79 -6.12 -2.28
CA LEU A 241 18.97 -5.30 -3.18
C LEU A 241 18.90 -5.96 -4.55
N TYR A 242 18.12 -7.01 -4.69
CA TYR A 242 17.05 -7.09 -5.70
C TYR A 242 16.46 -8.49 -5.77
N ASN A 243 15.15 -8.54 -5.61
CA ASN A 243 14.32 -9.68 -5.94
C ASN A 243 14.43 -9.96 -7.46
N ASN A 244 14.55 -11.24 -7.81
CA ASN A 244 14.06 -11.85 -9.05
C ASN A 244 14.07 -10.95 -10.30
N GLU A 245 15.17 -10.89 -11.04
CA GLU A 245 15.22 -11.12 -12.50
C GLU A 245 16.69 -11.22 -12.94
N THR A 246 16.94 -12.01 -13.98
CA THR A 246 18.25 -12.37 -14.57
C THR A 246 18.95 -11.22 -15.29
N GLU A 247 18.82 -9.97 -14.83
CA GLU A 247 19.46 -8.82 -15.46
C GLU A 247 20.74 -8.41 -14.72
N ASN A 248 21.82 -8.27 -15.50
CA ASN A 248 23.07 -7.70 -15.03
C ASN A 248 22.84 -6.29 -14.49
N ILE A 249 23.54 -5.92 -13.40
CA ILE A 249 23.53 -4.55 -12.87
C ILE A 249 23.95 -3.58 -13.98
N ASN A 250 23.07 -2.64 -14.35
CA ASN A 250 23.32 -1.58 -15.33
C ASN A 250 23.36 -0.19 -14.65
N ASN A 251 23.75 0.84 -15.39
CA ASN A 251 23.91 2.21 -14.86
C ASN A 251 22.61 2.83 -14.29
N SER A 252 21.42 2.25 -14.53
CA SER A 252 20.18 2.71 -13.90
C SER A 252 19.95 2.11 -12.51
N HIS A 253 20.62 0.99 -12.20
CA HIS A 253 20.51 0.29 -10.91
C HIS A 253 21.44 0.89 -9.84
N ILE A 254 22.34 1.78 -10.21
CA ILE A 254 23.30 2.43 -9.32
C ILE A 254 23.00 3.93 -9.31
N ALA A 255 22.43 4.44 -8.21
CA ALA A 255 22.28 5.88 -8.04
C ALA A 255 23.67 6.55 -7.88
N ASN A 256 23.79 7.79 -8.33
CA ASN A 256 25.04 8.56 -8.23
C ASN A 256 25.55 8.55 -6.77
N ASN A 257 26.85 8.26 -6.58
CA ASN A 257 27.53 8.15 -5.28
C ASN A 257 27.14 6.95 -4.37
N THR A 258 26.43 5.94 -4.87
CA THR A 258 26.08 4.75 -4.06
C THR A 258 27.23 3.74 -3.96
N ILE A 259 28.10 3.67 -4.97
CA ILE A 259 29.37 2.93 -4.88
C ILE A 259 30.40 3.90 -4.31
N ILE A 260 30.56 3.85 -2.99
CA ILE A 260 31.63 4.53 -2.29
C ILE A 260 32.92 3.77 -2.63
N PRO A 261 34.01 4.42 -3.09
CA PRO A 261 35.24 3.73 -3.43
C PRO A 261 35.89 3.16 -2.17
N ILE A 262 35.49 1.96 -1.79
CA ILE A 262 36.20 1.13 -0.83
C ILE A 262 36.99 0.11 -1.67
N ASN A 263 38.26 0.45 -1.95
CA ASN A 263 39.30 -0.42 -2.52
C ASN A 263 39.12 -1.01 -3.93
N ILE A 264 38.68 -0.23 -4.92
CA ILE A 264 38.90 -0.62 -6.34
C ILE A 264 40.39 -0.53 -6.72
N ASP A 265 41.20 0.24 -5.98
CA ASP A 265 42.66 0.34 -6.17
C ASP A 265 43.43 -0.93 -5.75
N THR A 266 42.75 -1.96 -5.24
CA THR A 266 43.40 -3.21 -4.78
C THR A 266 42.60 -4.46 -5.11
N ILE A 267 41.97 -4.52 -6.29
CA ILE A 267 41.63 -5.82 -6.87
C ILE A 267 42.94 -6.43 -7.37
N GLY A 268 43.66 -7.12 -6.47
CA GLY A 268 44.83 -7.90 -6.85
C GLY A 268 44.45 -8.94 -7.89
N TRP A 269 45.32 -9.18 -8.88
CA TRP A 269 45.08 -10.11 -10.00
C TRP A 269 44.63 -11.51 -9.55
N THR A 270 44.98 -11.92 -8.33
CA THR A 270 44.56 -13.19 -7.71
C THR A 270 43.06 -13.31 -7.45
N ASN A 271 42.32 -12.19 -7.43
CA ASN A 271 40.89 -12.15 -7.15
C ASN A 271 40.02 -12.16 -8.43
N LEU A 272 40.65 -12.17 -9.61
CA LEU A 272 39.97 -12.34 -10.89
C LEU A 272 39.93 -13.84 -11.23
N SER A 273 38.86 -14.53 -10.85
CA SER A 273 38.55 -15.86 -11.40
C SER A 273 38.14 -15.69 -12.87
N ASP A 274 38.76 -16.46 -13.77
CA ASP A 274 38.60 -16.47 -15.25
C ASP A 274 39.54 -15.58 -16.09
N TYR A 275 40.60 -15.01 -15.51
CA TYR A 275 41.68 -14.40 -16.32
C TYR A 275 42.71 -15.46 -16.76
N PRO A 276 43.21 -15.44 -18.01
CA PRO A 276 44.06 -16.51 -18.55
C PRO A 276 45.31 -16.79 -17.70
N THR A 277 45.56 -18.07 -17.43
CA THR A 277 46.78 -18.59 -16.82
C THR A 277 48.02 -18.11 -17.60
N ALA A 278 49.10 -17.76 -16.89
CA ALA A 278 50.33 -17.18 -17.42
C ALA A 278 50.86 -17.84 -18.71
N CYS A 279 51.66 -17.10 -19.48
CA CYS A 279 52.29 -17.61 -20.69
C CYS A 279 53.07 -18.91 -20.43
N PRO A 280 53.02 -19.91 -21.34
CA PRO A 280 53.83 -21.11 -21.24
C PRO A 280 55.34 -20.80 -21.18
N ALA A 281 56.11 -21.69 -20.54
CA ALA A 281 57.56 -21.55 -20.42
C ALA A 281 58.23 -21.31 -21.79
N GLY A 282 59.10 -20.30 -21.87
CA GLY A 282 59.78 -19.87 -23.11
C GLY A 282 59.03 -18.82 -23.93
N GLN A 283 57.88 -18.32 -23.43
CA GLN A 283 57.14 -17.21 -24.04
C GLN A 283 57.05 -16.02 -23.07
N ALA A 284 57.00 -14.80 -23.61
CA ALA A 284 56.78 -13.56 -22.86
C ALA A 284 55.44 -12.92 -23.27
N VAL A 285 54.82 -12.20 -22.33
CA VAL A 285 53.61 -11.40 -22.59
C VAL A 285 54.01 -10.21 -23.48
N THR A 286 53.36 -10.06 -24.63
CA THR A 286 53.62 -8.95 -25.56
C THR A 286 52.55 -7.87 -25.51
N THR A 287 51.35 -8.20 -25.04
CA THR A 287 50.24 -7.24 -24.84
C THR A 287 49.32 -7.71 -23.73
N ILE A 288 48.80 -6.74 -22.96
CA ILE A 288 47.82 -6.93 -21.89
C ILE A 288 46.48 -6.34 -22.37
N GLY A 289 45.46 -7.18 -22.48
CA GLY A 289 44.05 -6.86 -22.75
C GLY A 289 43.18 -7.98 -22.21
N ASP A 290 41.91 -8.09 -22.63
CA ASP A 290 40.96 -9.12 -22.12
C ASP A 290 41.47 -10.57 -22.25
N THR A 291 42.50 -10.82 -23.07
CA THR A 291 43.30 -12.05 -23.06
C THR A 291 44.79 -11.71 -23.17
N LEU A 292 45.65 -12.43 -22.44
CA LEU A 292 47.11 -12.30 -22.56
C LEU A 292 47.58 -12.79 -23.94
N THR A 293 48.36 -11.96 -24.65
CA THR A 293 49.05 -12.40 -25.87
C THR A 293 50.49 -12.78 -25.55
N CYS A 294 50.89 -14.02 -25.86
CA CYS A 294 52.21 -14.57 -25.57
C CYS A 294 53.00 -14.80 -26.88
N ALA A 295 54.30 -14.49 -26.88
CA ALA A 295 55.20 -14.77 -28.00
C ALA A 295 56.48 -15.47 -27.55
N ALA A 296 57.03 -16.35 -28.39
CA ALA A 296 58.27 -17.06 -28.10
C ALA A 296 59.46 -16.10 -27.98
N VAL A 297 60.28 -16.30 -26.94
CA VAL A 297 61.52 -15.53 -26.76
C VAL A 297 62.58 -16.14 -27.68
N SER A 298 62.81 -15.54 -28.85
CA SER A 298 63.85 -16.00 -29.78
C SER A 298 65.25 -15.65 -29.26
N SER A 299 66.14 -16.63 -29.18
CA SER A 299 67.51 -16.53 -28.66
C SER A 299 68.50 -15.82 -29.61
N GLY A 300 68.05 -14.83 -30.38
CA GLY A 300 68.89 -14.10 -31.33
C GLY A 300 68.50 -12.63 -31.34
N ASN A 301 69.44 -11.76 -30.98
CA ASN A 301 69.30 -10.32 -30.75
C ASN A 301 68.33 -9.94 -29.63
N VAL A 302 68.86 -9.81 -28.41
CA VAL A 302 68.29 -8.90 -27.42
C VAL A 302 68.50 -7.47 -27.93
N ASP A 303 67.58 -7.03 -28.76
CA ASP A 303 67.37 -5.61 -29.06
C ASP A 303 67.10 -4.88 -27.74
N ALA A 304 67.56 -3.64 -27.62
CA ALA A 304 67.67 -2.89 -26.35
C ALA A 304 66.34 -2.67 -25.59
N ALA A 305 65.21 -3.13 -26.13
CA ALA A 305 63.91 -3.19 -25.49
C ALA A 305 63.66 -4.46 -24.64
N ALA A 306 64.58 -5.43 -24.60
CA ALA A 306 64.47 -6.64 -23.75
C ALA A 306 65.13 -6.50 -22.36
N LEU A 307 65.66 -5.32 -22.04
CA LEU A 307 66.32 -4.99 -20.77
C LEU A 307 65.45 -4.02 -19.94
N LEU A 308 64.17 -4.35 -19.76
CA LEU A 308 63.30 -3.63 -18.83
C LEU A 308 63.22 -4.36 -17.49
N PHE A 309 64.04 -3.86 -16.57
CA PHE A 309 63.88 -3.87 -15.11
C PHE A 309 63.73 -5.21 -14.39
N ASN A 310 64.83 -5.93 -14.24
CA ASN A 310 65.09 -6.57 -12.95
C ASN A 310 65.63 -5.47 -12.02
N ASN A 311 64.76 -4.94 -11.18
CA ASN A 311 65.02 -3.87 -10.23
C ASN A 311 65.88 -4.35 -9.03
N GLU A 312 67.05 -4.93 -9.32
CA GLU A 312 68.05 -5.34 -8.36
C GLU A 312 69.39 -4.80 -8.85
N THR A 313 70.06 -4.00 -8.02
CA THR A 313 71.34 -3.31 -8.22
C THR A 313 72.50 -4.26 -8.58
N SER A 314 72.47 -4.85 -9.77
CA SER A 314 73.51 -5.73 -10.27
C SER A 314 74.54 -4.91 -11.04
N ASN A 315 75.48 -4.31 -10.30
CA ASN A 315 76.67 -3.72 -10.89
C ASN A 315 77.37 -4.78 -11.76
N VAL A 316 77.58 -4.49 -13.04
CA VAL A 316 78.40 -5.33 -13.93
C VAL A 316 79.78 -5.47 -13.28
N ASN A 317 80.24 -6.71 -13.09
CA ASN A 317 81.50 -7.02 -12.40
C ASN A 317 82.31 -8.00 -13.27
N THR A 318 83.50 -8.38 -12.82
CA THR A 318 84.42 -9.23 -13.59
C THR A 318 83.91 -10.66 -13.82
N SER A 319 82.84 -11.12 -13.15
CA SER A 319 82.19 -12.39 -13.47
C SER A 319 81.16 -12.29 -14.60
N HIS A 320 80.73 -11.07 -14.95
CA HIS A 320 79.78 -10.79 -16.01
C HIS A 320 80.46 -10.51 -17.37
N ILE A 321 81.78 -10.28 -17.38
CA ILE A 321 82.58 -10.01 -18.59
C ILE A 321 83.63 -11.10 -18.70
N LEU A 322 83.64 -11.86 -19.80
CA LEU A 322 84.70 -12.83 -20.06
C LEU A 322 86.02 -12.13 -20.40
N ASP A 323 87.14 -12.81 -20.10
CA ASP A 323 88.45 -12.32 -20.51
C ASP A 323 88.51 -12.15 -22.03
N ARG A 324 89.01 -10.99 -22.48
CA ARG A 324 89.26 -10.63 -23.89
C ARG A 324 88.02 -10.46 -24.78
N THR A 325 86.81 -10.35 -24.23
CA THR A 325 85.60 -10.08 -25.03
C THR A 325 85.33 -8.59 -25.28
N ILE A 326 85.98 -7.68 -24.57
CA ILE A 326 85.92 -6.24 -24.88
C ILE A 326 87.06 -5.91 -25.85
N THR A 327 86.70 -5.62 -27.10
CA THR A 327 87.62 -5.25 -28.17
C THR A 327 87.65 -3.72 -28.34
N ARG A 328 88.51 -3.21 -29.22
CA ARG A 328 88.58 -1.77 -29.52
C ARG A 328 87.25 -1.25 -30.08
N ASP A 329 86.51 -2.05 -30.82
CA ASP A 329 85.27 -1.62 -31.46
C ASP A 329 84.11 -1.50 -30.45
N ASP A 330 84.24 -2.15 -29.28
CA ASP A 330 83.26 -2.10 -28.18
C ASP A 330 83.43 -0.84 -27.29
N ILE A 331 84.54 -0.12 -27.44
CA ILE A 331 84.84 1.10 -26.67
C ILE A 331 85.02 2.24 -27.66
N ALA A 332 84.07 3.18 -27.71
CA ALA A 332 84.21 4.35 -28.56
C ALA A 332 85.46 5.17 -28.16
N ASP A 333 86.10 5.82 -29.15
CA ASP A 333 87.28 6.65 -28.93
C ASP A 333 87.03 7.68 -27.81
N GLU A 334 88.05 7.92 -26.98
CA GLU A 334 88.03 8.88 -25.84
C GLU A 334 87.05 8.57 -24.69
N THR A 335 86.28 7.49 -24.76
CA THR A 335 85.31 7.12 -23.71
C THR A 335 85.98 6.73 -22.39
N ILE A 336 87.19 6.14 -22.45
CA ILE A 336 88.05 5.93 -21.28
C ILE A 336 89.12 7.02 -21.26
N ASN A 337 88.96 8.01 -20.39
CA ASN A 337 89.90 9.10 -20.22
C ASN A 337 90.50 9.13 -18.80
N THR A 338 91.44 10.04 -18.56
CA THR A 338 92.17 10.15 -17.29
C THR A 338 91.31 10.52 -16.07
N THR A 339 90.06 10.95 -16.26
CA THR A 339 89.12 11.19 -15.14
C THR A 339 88.43 9.91 -14.68
N LEU A 340 88.34 8.90 -15.57
CA LEU A 340 87.69 7.61 -15.30
C LEU A 340 88.69 6.54 -14.83
N ILE A 341 89.99 6.75 -15.08
CA ILE A 341 91.07 5.91 -14.54
C ILE A 341 91.64 6.61 -13.31
N ALA A 342 91.42 6.05 -12.12
CA ALA A 342 92.05 6.59 -10.92
C ALA A 342 93.59 6.51 -11.00
N ASN A 343 94.29 7.50 -10.43
CA ASN A 343 95.76 7.52 -10.41
C ASN A 343 96.31 6.18 -9.87
N ASN A 344 97.37 5.68 -10.52
CA ASN A 344 98.04 4.41 -10.21
C ASN A 344 97.20 3.12 -10.40
N THR A 345 96.06 3.18 -11.09
CA THR A 345 95.27 1.97 -11.40
C THR A 345 95.90 1.13 -12.52
N ILE A 346 96.56 1.78 -13.47
CA ILE A 346 97.36 1.11 -14.50
C ILE A 346 98.77 0.93 -13.93
N ILE A 347 99.10 -0.26 -13.44
CA ILE A 347 100.46 -0.63 -13.02
C ILE A 347 101.22 -1.28 -14.19
N PRO A 348 102.57 -1.33 -14.16
CA PRO A 348 103.37 -1.85 -15.27
C PRO A 348 103.00 -3.27 -15.75
N ILE A 349 102.40 -4.10 -14.89
CA ILE A 349 101.94 -5.44 -15.28
C ILE A 349 100.64 -5.43 -16.10
N ASN A 350 99.86 -4.34 -16.08
CA ASN A 350 98.63 -4.19 -16.87
C ASN A 350 98.91 -3.84 -18.33
N ILE A 351 100.13 -3.40 -18.64
CA ILE A 351 100.56 -3.09 -19.99
C ILE A 351 101.56 -4.17 -20.38
N ASP A 352 101.07 -5.21 -21.06
CA ASP A 352 101.93 -6.28 -21.55
C ASP A 352 102.91 -5.68 -22.57
N THR A 353 104.15 -5.49 -22.14
CA THR A 353 105.35 -5.05 -22.89
C THR A 353 105.06 -4.24 -24.16
N ILE A 354 104.97 -2.90 -24.06
CA ILE A 354 105.02 -2.03 -25.25
C ILE A 354 106.42 -2.19 -25.86
N GLY A 355 106.53 -2.99 -26.93
CA GLY A 355 107.77 -3.10 -27.69
C GLY A 355 108.17 -1.75 -28.28
N TRP A 356 109.46 -1.43 -28.29
CA TRP A 356 110.01 -0.18 -28.84
C TRP A 356 109.56 0.12 -30.28
N THR A 357 109.15 -0.90 -31.04
CA THR A 357 108.61 -0.76 -32.40
C THR A 357 107.25 -0.07 -32.46
N ASN A 358 106.53 0.06 -31.34
CA ASN A 358 105.20 0.67 -31.28
C ASN A 358 105.25 2.16 -30.88
N LEU A 359 106.45 2.73 -30.67
CA LEU A 359 106.65 4.15 -30.40
C LEU A 359 106.93 4.87 -31.73
N THR A 360 105.93 5.51 -32.33
CA THR A 360 106.05 6.17 -33.64
C THR A 360 106.75 7.54 -33.60
N ASP A 361 106.96 8.12 -32.42
CA ASP A 361 107.49 9.50 -32.25
C ASP A 361 108.78 9.59 -31.40
N TYR A 362 109.51 8.49 -31.22
CA TYR A 362 110.79 8.53 -30.49
C TYR A 362 111.97 8.97 -31.40
N PRO A 363 112.90 9.83 -30.93
CA PRO A 363 113.96 10.39 -31.77
C PRO A 363 114.86 9.32 -32.42
N THR A 364 115.25 9.59 -33.66
CA THR A 364 116.14 8.74 -34.47
C THR A 364 117.50 8.53 -33.78
N ALA A 365 118.04 7.32 -33.90
CA ALA A 365 119.26 6.88 -33.22
C ALA A 365 120.46 7.83 -33.43
N CYS A 366 121.41 7.80 -32.48
CA CYS A 366 122.63 8.60 -32.55
C CYS A 366 123.37 8.44 -33.88
N PRO A 367 123.88 9.53 -34.49
CA PRO A 367 124.71 9.46 -35.69
C PRO A 367 125.96 8.58 -35.48
N ALA A 368 126.43 7.95 -36.55
CA ALA A 368 127.60 7.07 -36.51
C ALA A 368 128.83 7.76 -35.88
N GLY A 369 129.48 7.06 -34.95
CA GLY A 369 130.62 7.59 -34.17
C GLY A 369 130.23 8.22 -32.82
N GLN A 370 128.94 8.23 -32.47
CA GLN A 370 128.45 8.64 -31.15
C GLN A 370 127.77 7.47 -30.42
N ALA A 371 127.87 7.44 -29.10
CA ALA A 371 127.14 6.52 -28.22
C ALA A 371 126.05 7.28 -27.45
N VAL A 372 124.95 6.59 -27.15
CA VAL A 372 123.91 7.10 -26.25
C VAL A 372 124.51 7.21 -24.85
N THR A 373 124.47 8.41 -24.28
CA THR A 373 124.98 8.66 -22.92
C THR A 373 123.87 8.80 -21.89
N THR A 374 122.64 9.10 -22.34
CA THR A 374 121.45 9.16 -21.51
C THR A 374 120.20 8.88 -22.35
N ILE A 375 119.28 8.11 -21.78
CA ILE A 375 117.94 7.85 -22.32
C ILE A 375 116.92 8.57 -21.43
N GLY A 376 116.14 9.47 -22.02
CA GLY A 376 114.97 10.13 -21.44
C GLY A 376 114.02 10.51 -22.57
N ASP A 377 113.18 11.54 -22.39
CA ASP A 377 112.28 12.04 -23.45
C ASP A 377 113.04 12.51 -24.71
N THR A 378 114.35 12.71 -24.61
CA THR A 378 115.28 12.89 -25.75
C THR A 378 116.54 12.06 -25.54
N ILE A 379 117.07 11.48 -26.62
CA ILE A 379 118.34 10.73 -26.60
C ILE A 379 119.51 11.71 -26.65
N THR A 380 120.44 11.64 -25.71
CA THR A 380 121.67 12.45 -25.72
C THR A 380 122.85 11.61 -26.21
N CYS A 381 123.46 12.06 -27.31
CA CYS A 381 124.56 11.36 -27.98
C CYS A 381 125.90 12.05 -27.72
N ALA A 382 126.94 11.29 -27.41
CA ALA A 382 128.30 11.81 -27.25
C ALA A 382 129.30 11.05 -28.13
N ALA A 383 130.30 11.75 -28.66
CA ALA A 383 131.33 11.16 -29.51
C ALA A 383 132.14 10.09 -28.75
N VAL A 384 132.31 8.92 -29.35
CA VAL A 384 133.13 7.84 -28.78
C VAL A 384 134.60 8.21 -29.01
N ALA A 385 135.31 8.61 -27.94
CA ALA A 385 136.70 8.99 -28.04
C ALA A 385 137.57 7.81 -28.52
N SER A 386 138.33 8.01 -29.60
CA SER A 386 139.21 7.00 -30.20
C SER A 386 140.45 6.79 -29.33
N GLY A 387 140.29 6.02 -28.26
CA GLY A 387 141.35 5.66 -27.32
C GLY A 387 141.02 4.36 -26.61
N ASN A 388 141.27 3.24 -27.30
CA ASN A 388 141.40 1.86 -26.82
C ASN A 388 141.10 1.60 -25.32
N VAL A 389 139.86 1.28 -24.98
CA VAL A 389 139.51 0.48 -23.79
C VAL A 389 138.24 -0.33 -24.04
N ASP A 390 138.49 -1.63 -24.22
CA ASP A 390 137.71 -2.82 -23.89
C ASP A 390 136.17 -2.81 -24.03
N ALA A 391 135.68 -3.64 -24.96
CA ALA A 391 134.27 -3.81 -25.35
C ALA A 391 133.39 -4.52 -24.28
N ALA A 392 133.81 -4.56 -23.02
CA ALA A 392 133.10 -5.23 -21.93
C ALA A 392 132.39 -4.29 -20.94
N THR A 393 132.41 -2.96 -21.15
CA THR A 393 131.84 -1.98 -20.19
C THR A 393 130.77 -1.04 -20.79
N LEU A 394 129.99 -1.51 -21.77
CA LEU A 394 128.82 -0.77 -22.29
C LEU A 394 127.63 -1.71 -22.48
N LEU A 395 127.03 -2.13 -21.36
CA LEU A 395 125.71 -2.76 -21.32
C LEU A 395 125.14 -2.52 -19.92
N TYR A 396 124.41 -1.41 -19.77
CA TYR A 396 123.19 -1.31 -18.96
C TYR A 396 122.32 -0.22 -19.55
#